data_AF-A0A5J4PW12-F1
#
_entry.id   AF-A0A5J4PW12-F1
#
_cell.length_a   1.000
_cell.length_b   1.000
_cell.length_c   1.000
_cell.angle_alpha   90.00
_cell.angle_beta   90.00
_cell.angle_gamma   90.00
#
_symmetry.space_group_name_H-M   'P 1'
#
loop_
_entity.id
_entity.type
_entity.pdbx_description
1 polymer ?
#
loop_
_entity_poly.entity_id
_entity_poly.type
_entity_poly.pdbx_seq_one_letter_code
_entity_poly.pdbx_strand_id
1 'polypeptide(L)'
;GTRAANGVVLITTKQGSTDSKFKFEYTGYLGIEQFINEVQAYDAEGYMSIVNERNFNSGSNVVLYPVNSFIPYQTGQKQSSDWVNTFVNPNPVEMRHSLNATGGTKNITYFLNLGYSDQGGRWTTNSASYKRFNLRSNVTAKLAKGLTAKVLVNLMKDTRNEQADASWRIFAASWDLYPIDPIYLLDPVTNAPSTAYPYNVPTIHPGVITDMNIAGYNHYTQRLAQTNIRLEWDTPFVKGLKLMGMYSYDFTDDDFKKFRKKYSLYNIDYKPMSQGTPNIEYSDLKKDNTLLQVQVNYNKTLFDKHHIGAMLTFEESARHANNFYANKLVILGSVEHLYAGATNETRASQSLDADKLNDWVNKGFIGKFNYDYKSKYIADFLFRYDASSIFPPNSRWGFFPSASGAWRISEEKFIKETPSLKFINNLKLRVSYGVLGDDNAARYQYLTGYQYPYSSPY
;
A
#
# COMPACT_ATOMS: atom_id res chain seq x y z
N GLY A 1 7.01 16.98 12.06
CA GLY A 1 8.43 17.38 11.99
C GLY A 1 8.76 17.79 10.58
N THR A 2 10.04 17.78 10.22
CA THR A 2 10.55 17.98 8.84
C THR A 2 9.75 17.16 7.81
N ARG A 3 9.42 15.91 8.15
CA ARG A 3 8.59 15.02 7.30
C ARG A 3 7.12 15.44 7.12
N ALA A 4 6.66 16.52 7.74
CA ALA A 4 5.28 17.02 7.64
C ALA A 4 5.08 18.07 6.53
N ALA A 5 6.11 18.36 5.73
CA ALA A 5 6.03 19.34 4.63
C ALA A 5 4.89 19.04 3.64
N ASN A 6 4.57 17.77 3.41
CA ASN A 6 3.48 17.33 2.55
C ASN A 6 2.12 17.19 3.26
N GLY A 7 2.00 17.64 4.51
CA GLY A 7 0.80 17.48 5.34
C GLY A 7 0.83 16.24 6.24
N VAL A 8 -0.17 16.12 7.13
CA VAL A 8 -0.29 15.02 8.11
C VAL A 8 -1.71 14.51 8.15
N VAL A 9 -1.89 13.19 8.06
CA VAL A 9 -3.16 12.51 8.32
C VAL A 9 -3.12 11.91 9.72
N LEU A 10 -3.87 12.52 10.65
CA LEU A 10 -3.96 12.03 12.03
C LEU A 10 -5.07 10.97 12.13
N ILE A 11 -4.67 9.71 12.33
CA ILE A 11 -5.59 8.59 12.52
C ILE A 11 -5.67 8.26 14.02
N THR A 12 -6.89 8.17 14.55
CA THR A 12 -7.14 7.67 15.91
C THR A 12 -8.02 6.42 15.84
N THR A 13 -7.64 5.39 16.59
CA THR A 13 -8.38 4.12 16.64
C THR A 13 -9.45 4.18 17.73
N LYS A 14 -10.52 3.39 17.56
CA LYS A 14 -11.53 3.20 18.60
C LYS A 14 -10.89 2.76 19.92
N GLN A 15 -11.48 3.20 21.02
CA GLN A 15 -11.09 2.85 22.38
C GLN A 15 -12.32 2.31 23.11
N GLY A 16 -12.12 1.50 24.15
CA GLY A 16 -13.20 1.12 25.05
C GLY A 16 -13.70 2.32 25.87
N SER A 17 -14.95 2.28 26.30
CA SER A 17 -15.54 3.29 27.17
C SER A 17 -15.50 2.85 28.63
N THR A 18 -15.36 3.81 29.55
CA THR A 18 -15.44 3.57 30.99
C THR A 18 -16.85 3.14 31.39
N ASP A 19 -16.95 2.23 32.36
CA ASP A 19 -18.22 1.70 32.89
C ASP A 19 -19.14 1.13 31.79
N SER A 20 -18.52 0.54 30.76
CA SER A 20 -19.20 -0.04 29.62
C SER A 20 -19.23 -1.56 29.74
N LYS A 21 -20.43 -2.14 29.62
CA LYS A 21 -20.61 -3.59 29.52
C LYS A 21 -19.84 -4.11 28.29
N PHE A 22 -19.44 -5.37 28.37
CA PHE A 22 -18.88 -6.07 27.21
C PHE A 22 -19.85 -5.97 26.03
N LYS A 23 -19.39 -5.39 24.92
CA LYS A 23 -20.09 -5.32 23.64
C LYS A 23 -19.29 -6.11 22.62
N PHE A 24 -19.99 -7.00 21.93
CA PHE A 24 -19.49 -7.73 20.79
C PHE A 24 -20.21 -7.27 19.53
N GLU A 25 -19.46 -7.04 18.46
CA GLU A 25 -19.99 -6.62 17.17
C GLU A 25 -19.30 -7.40 16.06
N TYR A 26 -20.09 -8.08 15.24
CA TYR A 26 -19.64 -8.76 14.04
C TYR A 26 -20.12 -7.97 12.81
N THR A 27 -19.22 -7.81 11.84
CA THR A 27 -19.56 -7.27 10.53
C THR A 27 -19.04 -8.23 9.47
N GLY A 28 -19.93 -8.65 8.58
CA GLY A 28 -19.60 -9.42 7.39
C GLY A 28 -19.87 -8.60 6.14
N TYR A 29 -19.03 -8.78 5.12
CA TYR A 29 -19.19 -8.21 3.79
C TYR A 29 -18.97 -9.31 2.75
N LEU A 30 -19.80 -9.29 1.72
CA LEU A 30 -19.66 -10.12 0.52
C LEU A 30 -19.88 -9.21 -0.69
N GLY A 31 -18.94 -9.24 -1.62
CA GLY A 31 -18.97 -8.46 -2.85
C GLY A 31 -18.57 -9.31 -4.05
N ILE A 32 -19.01 -8.89 -5.22
CA ILE A 32 -18.56 -9.40 -6.52
C ILE A 32 -18.02 -8.20 -7.29
N GLU A 33 -16.81 -8.32 -7.81
CA GLU A 33 -16.18 -7.23 -8.58
C GLU A 33 -16.41 -7.42 -10.08
N GLN A 34 -16.62 -6.30 -10.78
CA GLN A 34 -16.73 -6.25 -12.23
C GLN A 34 -15.88 -5.10 -12.77
N PHE A 35 -15.38 -5.21 -14.00
CA PHE A 35 -14.73 -4.06 -14.64
C PHE A 35 -15.77 -2.96 -14.88
N ILE A 36 -15.37 -1.72 -14.63
CA ILE A 36 -16.22 -0.54 -14.90
C ILE A 36 -16.27 -0.26 -16.41
N ASN A 37 -15.13 -0.42 -17.08
CA ASN A 37 -14.98 -0.27 -18.52
C ASN A 37 -14.15 -1.44 -19.05
N GLU A 38 -14.66 -2.14 -20.05
CA GLU A 38 -13.96 -3.19 -20.78
C GLU A 38 -13.68 -2.71 -22.20
N VAL A 39 -12.49 -3.01 -22.73
CA VAL A 39 -12.18 -2.74 -24.14
C VAL A 39 -13.01 -3.68 -24.98
N GLN A 40 -13.89 -3.13 -25.82
CA GLN A 40 -14.66 -3.93 -26.78
C GLN A 40 -13.80 -4.17 -28.01
N ALA A 41 -13.26 -5.38 -28.13
CA ALA A 41 -12.56 -5.82 -29.33
C ALA A 41 -13.57 -6.15 -30.45
N TYR A 42 -13.16 -5.97 -31.71
CA TYR A 42 -13.92 -6.48 -32.84
C TYR A 42 -13.93 -8.02 -32.81
N ASP A 43 -15.03 -8.60 -33.29
CA ASP A 43 -15.04 -10.01 -33.65
C ASP A 43 -14.28 -10.27 -34.97
N ALA A 44 -14.16 -11.54 -35.35
CA ALA A 44 -13.45 -11.95 -36.56
C ALA A 44 -13.99 -11.26 -37.83
N GLU A 45 -15.31 -11.12 -37.97
CA GLU A 45 -15.94 -10.49 -39.14
C GLU A 45 -15.68 -8.99 -39.18
N GLY A 46 -15.81 -8.30 -38.05
CA GLY A 46 -15.47 -6.88 -37.91
C GLY A 46 -14.00 -6.62 -38.19
N TYR A 47 -13.10 -7.47 -37.67
CA TYR A 47 -11.66 -7.39 -37.95
C TYR A 47 -11.35 -7.57 -39.44
N MET A 48 -11.90 -8.60 -40.09
CA MET A 48 -11.68 -8.82 -41.53
C MET A 48 -12.20 -7.66 -42.37
N SER A 49 -13.36 -7.10 -41.99
CA SER A 49 -13.97 -5.94 -42.65
C SER A 49 -13.08 -4.70 -42.55
N ILE A 50 -12.63 -4.35 -41.34
CA ILE A 50 -11.82 -3.15 -41.14
C ILE A 50 -10.42 -3.27 -41.78
N VAL A 51 -9.84 -4.48 -41.85
CA VAL A 51 -8.57 -4.71 -42.54
C VAL A 51 -8.72 -4.50 -44.06
N ASN A 52 -9.80 -5.01 -44.66
CA ASN A 52 -10.08 -4.75 -46.07
C ASN A 52 -10.33 -3.26 -46.34
N GLU A 53 -11.11 -2.59 -45.48
CA GLU A 53 -11.39 -1.15 -45.58
C GLU A 53 -10.09 -0.33 -45.48
N ARG A 54 -9.24 -0.63 -44.49
CA ARG A 54 -7.93 0.01 -44.32
C ARG A 54 -7.07 -0.11 -45.58
N ASN A 55 -7.05 -1.29 -46.20
CA ASN A 55 -6.27 -1.52 -47.42
C ASN A 55 -6.84 -0.77 -48.63
N PHE A 56 -8.17 -0.74 -48.76
CA PHE A 56 -8.82 0.07 -49.79
C PHE A 56 -8.49 1.56 -49.62
N ASN A 57 -8.59 2.07 -48.39
CA ASN A 57 -8.29 3.46 -48.05
C ASN A 57 -6.80 3.82 -48.19
N SER A 58 -5.89 2.84 -48.15
CA SER A 58 -4.46 3.05 -48.44
C SER A 58 -4.12 3.10 -49.93
N GLY A 59 -5.14 2.99 -50.81
CA GLY A 59 -4.99 2.99 -52.27
C GLY A 59 -4.66 1.61 -52.86
N SER A 60 -4.73 0.54 -52.06
CA SER A 60 -4.57 -0.84 -52.54
C SER A 60 -5.90 -1.42 -52.96
N ASN A 61 -5.96 -2.00 -54.17
CA ASN A 61 -7.14 -2.76 -54.63
C ASN A 61 -7.11 -4.23 -54.19
N VAL A 62 -6.17 -4.63 -53.32
CA VAL A 62 -6.05 -6.01 -52.84
C VAL A 62 -7.01 -6.25 -51.67
N VAL A 63 -8.01 -7.10 -51.92
CA VAL A 63 -8.90 -7.63 -50.87
C VAL A 63 -8.18 -8.77 -50.16
N LEU A 64 -7.77 -8.56 -48.91
CA LEU A 64 -7.05 -9.59 -48.13
C LEU A 64 -8.00 -10.69 -47.64
N TYR A 65 -9.22 -10.32 -47.26
CA TYR A 65 -10.25 -11.26 -46.79
C TYR A 65 -11.41 -11.28 -47.77
N PRO A 66 -11.42 -12.18 -48.78
CA PRO A 66 -12.58 -12.36 -49.67
C PRO A 66 -13.78 -12.94 -48.92
N VAL A 67 -14.98 -12.85 -49.52
CA VAL A 67 -16.26 -13.31 -48.92
C VAL A 67 -16.19 -14.73 -48.35
N ASN A 68 -15.48 -15.64 -49.01
CA ASN A 68 -15.31 -17.02 -48.54
C ASN A 68 -14.57 -17.14 -47.19
N SER A 69 -13.84 -16.10 -46.76
CA SER A 69 -13.13 -16.05 -45.48
C SER A 69 -14.08 -15.78 -44.31
N PHE A 70 -15.25 -15.17 -44.58
CA PHE A 70 -16.29 -14.89 -43.59
C PHE A 70 -17.19 -16.10 -43.32
N ILE A 71 -17.42 -16.94 -44.34
CA ILE A 71 -18.36 -18.09 -44.29
C ILE A 71 -18.10 -19.01 -43.07
N PRO A 72 -16.86 -19.42 -42.73
CA PRO A 72 -16.63 -20.29 -41.58
C PRO A 72 -17.07 -19.67 -40.25
N TYR A 73 -16.98 -18.35 -40.07
CA TYR A 73 -17.42 -17.66 -38.86
C TYR A 73 -18.95 -17.50 -38.83
N GLN A 74 -19.55 -17.16 -39.98
CA GLN A 74 -21.00 -17.00 -40.14
C GLN A 74 -21.77 -18.31 -39.98
N THR A 75 -21.18 -19.43 -40.41
CA THR A 75 -21.76 -20.78 -40.28
C THR A 75 -21.49 -21.42 -38.93
N GLY A 76 -20.71 -20.76 -38.05
CA GLY A 76 -20.31 -21.30 -36.76
C GLY A 76 -19.25 -22.41 -36.83
N GLN A 77 -18.69 -22.69 -38.01
CA GLN A 77 -17.57 -23.64 -38.17
C GLN A 77 -16.30 -23.15 -37.46
N LYS A 78 -16.10 -21.84 -37.40
CA LYS A 78 -15.07 -21.16 -36.59
C LYS A 78 -15.73 -20.18 -35.63
N GLN A 79 -15.14 -20.03 -34.46
CA GLN A 79 -15.53 -19.01 -33.49
C GLN A 79 -14.51 -17.86 -33.50
N SER A 80 -15.00 -16.65 -33.29
CA SER A 80 -14.15 -15.49 -33.00
C SER A 80 -13.48 -15.67 -31.64
N SER A 81 -12.20 -15.37 -31.55
CA SER A 81 -11.46 -15.46 -30.30
C SER A 81 -11.64 -14.18 -29.47
N ASP A 82 -12.29 -14.30 -28.32
CA ASP A 82 -12.38 -13.22 -27.32
C ASP A 82 -11.13 -13.22 -26.42
N TRP A 83 -10.04 -12.64 -26.92
CA TRP A 83 -8.79 -12.57 -26.17
C TRP A 83 -8.86 -11.69 -24.92
N VAL A 84 -9.84 -10.79 -24.82
CA VAL A 84 -9.99 -9.84 -23.71
C VAL A 84 -10.65 -10.50 -22.52
N ASN A 85 -11.73 -11.26 -22.73
CA ASN A 85 -12.54 -11.78 -21.63
C ASN A 85 -12.31 -13.27 -21.32
N THR A 86 -11.75 -14.06 -22.25
CA THR A 86 -11.63 -15.52 -22.07
C THR A 86 -10.87 -15.92 -20.81
N PHE A 87 -9.86 -15.14 -20.40
CA PHE A 87 -9.01 -15.44 -19.25
C PHE A 87 -9.34 -14.62 -18.00
N VAL A 88 -10.38 -13.79 -18.08
CA VAL A 88 -10.85 -12.95 -16.98
C VAL A 88 -11.94 -13.70 -16.21
N ASN A 89 -11.80 -13.78 -14.89
CA ASN A 89 -12.86 -14.24 -14.02
C ASN A 89 -13.95 -13.16 -14.00
N PRO A 90 -15.19 -13.43 -14.47
CA PRO A 90 -16.23 -12.40 -14.55
C PRO A 90 -16.75 -11.99 -13.18
N ASN A 91 -16.65 -12.87 -12.17
CA ASN A 91 -17.26 -12.68 -10.85
C ASN A 91 -16.29 -13.03 -9.70
N PRO A 92 -15.12 -12.37 -9.58
CA PRO A 92 -14.26 -12.52 -8.41
C PRO A 92 -15.04 -12.11 -7.16
N VAL A 93 -15.07 -13.02 -6.20
CA VAL A 93 -15.76 -12.83 -4.92
C VAL A 93 -14.79 -12.17 -3.94
N GLU A 94 -15.24 -11.11 -3.28
CA GLU A 94 -14.56 -10.53 -2.13
C GLU A 94 -15.39 -10.78 -0.87
N MET A 95 -14.73 -11.21 0.21
CA MET A 95 -15.35 -11.32 1.53
C MET A 95 -14.49 -10.64 2.59
N ARG A 96 -15.16 -10.01 3.56
CA ARG A 96 -14.49 -9.44 4.74
C ARG A 96 -15.27 -9.78 5.99
N HIS A 97 -14.56 -10.16 7.04
CA HIS A 97 -15.10 -10.43 8.36
C HIS A 97 -14.37 -9.57 9.38
N SER A 98 -15.12 -8.90 10.25
CA SER A 98 -14.58 -8.10 11.35
C SER A 98 -15.31 -8.46 12.63
N LEU A 99 -14.57 -8.86 13.64
CA LEU A 99 -15.05 -9.11 14.99
C LEU A 99 -14.47 -8.02 15.90
N ASN A 100 -15.35 -7.29 16.58
CA ASN A 100 -14.98 -6.25 17.53
C ASN A 100 -15.50 -6.62 18.92
N ALA A 101 -14.62 -6.55 19.91
CA ALA A 101 -14.98 -6.69 21.31
C ALA A 101 -14.50 -5.45 22.08
N THR A 102 -15.41 -4.81 22.80
CA THR A 102 -15.13 -3.58 23.55
C THR A 102 -15.77 -3.61 24.91
N GLY A 103 -15.15 -2.96 25.88
CA GLY A 103 -15.73 -2.78 27.20
C GLY A 103 -14.77 -2.07 28.13
N GLY A 104 -15.19 -1.90 29.37
CA GLY A 104 -14.30 -1.34 30.38
C GLY A 104 -14.96 -1.13 31.73
N THR A 105 -14.13 -1.19 32.76
CA THR A 105 -14.47 -0.75 34.11
C THR A 105 -13.97 0.69 34.33
N LYS A 106 -14.10 1.22 35.55
CA LYS A 106 -13.51 2.51 35.96
C LYS A 106 -12.01 2.61 35.74
N ASN A 107 -11.31 1.47 35.85
CA ASN A 107 -9.84 1.43 35.88
C ASN A 107 -9.23 0.88 34.59
N ILE A 108 -9.95 0.06 33.83
CA ILE A 108 -9.43 -0.55 32.61
C ILE A 108 -10.47 -0.46 31.51
N THR A 109 -10.11 0.07 30.36
CA THR A 109 -10.90 -0.02 29.13
C THR A 109 -10.11 -0.80 28.08
N TYR A 110 -10.82 -1.55 27.25
CA TYR A 110 -10.21 -2.37 26.21
C TYR A 110 -11.03 -2.33 24.91
N PHE A 111 -10.31 -2.52 23.81
CA PHE A 111 -10.82 -2.74 22.47
C PHE A 111 -9.98 -3.85 21.84
N LEU A 112 -10.64 -4.83 21.23
CA LEU A 112 -10.03 -5.87 20.43
C LEU A 112 -10.76 -5.95 19.08
N ASN A 113 -10.01 -5.99 17.99
CA ASN A 113 -10.50 -6.27 16.65
C ASN A 113 -9.74 -7.45 16.06
N LEU A 114 -10.48 -8.39 15.47
CA LEU A 114 -9.95 -9.42 14.59
C LEU A 114 -10.58 -9.23 13.21
N GLY A 115 -9.75 -9.13 12.19
CA GLY A 115 -10.17 -8.93 10.81
C GLY A 115 -9.65 -10.05 9.91
N TYR A 116 -10.49 -10.50 8.98
CA TYR A 116 -10.14 -11.36 7.86
C TYR A 116 -10.66 -10.74 6.56
N SER A 117 -9.87 -10.78 5.51
CA SER A 117 -10.28 -10.38 4.15
C SER A 117 -9.74 -11.40 3.15
N ASP A 118 -10.57 -11.76 2.18
CA ASP A 118 -10.24 -12.67 1.08
C ASP A 118 -10.83 -12.09 -0.19
N GLN A 119 -9.99 -11.85 -1.18
CA GLN A 119 -10.35 -11.31 -2.47
C GLN A 119 -9.94 -12.32 -3.54
N GLY A 120 -10.95 -12.83 -4.26
CA GLY A 120 -10.77 -13.71 -5.40
C GLY A 120 -9.99 -13.03 -6.51
N GLY A 121 -9.20 -13.81 -7.22
CA GLY A 121 -8.38 -13.34 -8.32
C GLY A 121 -9.20 -12.95 -9.55
N ARG A 122 -8.72 -11.94 -10.29
CA ARG A 122 -9.38 -11.45 -11.51
C ARG A 122 -9.18 -12.34 -12.73
N TRP A 123 -8.30 -13.34 -12.67
CA TRP A 123 -8.10 -14.31 -13.75
C TRP A 123 -8.89 -15.59 -13.48
N THR A 124 -9.28 -16.31 -14.54
CA THR A 124 -10.07 -17.56 -14.43
C THR A 124 -9.37 -18.64 -13.58
N THR A 125 -8.05 -18.56 -13.43
CA THR A 125 -7.22 -19.44 -12.61
C THR A 125 -7.11 -18.98 -11.14
N ASN A 126 -7.88 -17.97 -10.74
CA ASN A 126 -7.87 -17.35 -9.41
C ASN A 126 -6.50 -16.75 -9.00
N SER A 127 -5.66 -16.41 -9.98
CA SER A 127 -4.46 -15.62 -9.78
C SER A 127 -4.79 -14.12 -9.66
N ALA A 128 -3.86 -13.34 -9.12
CA ALA A 128 -4.10 -11.99 -8.59
C ALA A 128 -5.07 -11.96 -7.38
N SER A 129 -4.98 -12.96 -6.50
CA SER A 129 -5.78 -13.04 -5.28
C SER A 129 -5.06 -12.44 -4.07
N TYR A 130 -5.84 -12.00 -3.07
CA TYR A 130 -5.35 -11.36 -1.86
C TYR A 130 -6.03 -11.90 -0.61
N LYS A 131 -5.25 -12.16 0.44
CA LYS A 131 -5.77 -12.54 1.76
C LYS A 131 -5.10 -11.73 2.84
N ARG A 132 -5.85 -11.30 3.85
CA ARG A 132 -5.33 -10.55 4.99
C ARG A 132 -5.97 -10.98 6.28
N PHE A 133 -5.13 -11.17 7.29
CA PHE A 133 -5.51 -11.28 8.68
C PHE A 133 -4.95 -10.10 9.45
N ASN A 134 -5.74 -9.50 10.33
CA ASN A 134 -5.27 -8.46 11.23
C ASN A 134 -5.84 -8.63 12.64
N LEU A 135 -5.03 -8.27 13.62
CA LEU A 135 -5.41 -8.16 15.02
C LEU A 135 -5.06 -6.77 15.50
N ARG A 136 -6.01 -6.09 16.14
CA ARG A 136 -5.76 -4.81 16.79
C ARG A 136 -6.27 -4.84 18.22
N SER A 137 -5.41 -4.50 19.17
CA SER A 137 -5.74 -4.37 20.58
C SER A 137 -5.41 -2.96 21.05
N ASN A 138 -6.27 -2.39 21.88
CA ASN A 138 -6.02 -1.15 22.58
C ASN A 138 -6.51 -1.30 24.02
N VAL A 139 -5.60 -1.14 24.98
CA VAL A 139 -5.89 -1.24 26.41
C VAL A 139 -5.46 0.06 27.07
N THR A 140 -6.37 0.67 27.82
CA THR A 140 -6.08 1.81 28.69
C THR A 140 -6.30 1.40 30.14
N ALA A 141 -5.30 1.54 30.99
CA ALA A 141 -5.35 1.17 32.40
C ALA A 141 -4.94 2.36 33.29
N LYS A 142 -5.79 2.69 34.27
CA LYS A 142 -5.46 3.59 35.37
C LYS A 142 -4.69 2.78 36.42
N LEU A 143 -3.37 2.90 36.42
CA LEU A 143 -2.48 2.13 37.30
C LEU A 143 -2.49 2.67 38.73
N ALA A 144 -2.60 4.00 38.87
CA ALA A 144 -2.71 4.68 40.16
C ALA A 144 -3.43 6.04 39.96
N LYS A 145 -3.63 6.79 41.05
CA LYS A 145 -4.23 8.13 40.97
C LYS A 145 -3.37 9.04 40.10
N GLY A 146 -3.93 9.48 38.98
CA GLY A 146 -3.25 10.32 37.99
C GLY A 146 -2.29 9.58 37.04
N LEU A 147 -2.04 8.27 37.23
CA LEU A 147 -1.14 7.49 36.38
C LEU A 147 -1.95 6.56 35.46
N THR A 148 -1.83 6.76 34.15
CA THR A 148 -2.53 5.99 33.12
C THR A 148 -1.53 5.38 32.14
N ALA A 149 -1.68 4.09 31.85
CA ALA A 149 -0.99 3.40 30.78
C ALA A 149 -1.93 3.16 29.60
N LYS A 150 -1.43 3.33 28.38
CA LYS A 150 -2.11 2.99 27.13
C LYS A 150 -1.19 2.09 26.31
N VAL A 151 -1.72 0.95 25.88
CA VAL A 151 -0.99 -0.02 25.06
C VAL A 151 -1.82 -0.30 23.83
N LEU A 152 -1.25 -0.02 22.66
CA LEU A 152 -1.84 -0.33 21.37
C LEU A 152 -0.95 -1.36 20.68
N VAL A 153 -1.56 -2.41 20.16
CA VAL A 153 -0.90 -3.45 19.38
C VAL A 153 -1.67 -3.63 18.08
N ASN A 154 -0.98 -3.67 16.96
CA ASN A 154 -1.54 -3.94 15.65
C ASN A 154 -0.64 -4.97 14.95
N LEU A 155 -1.19 -6.15 14.71
CA LEU A 155 -0.55 -7.24 13.98
C LEU A 155 -1.27 -7.45 12.67
N MET A 156 -0.53 -7.71 11.60
CA MET A 156 -1.08 -8.02 10.29
C MET A 156 -0.23 -9.08 9.62
N LYS A 157 -0.90 -10.00 8.91
CA LYS A 157 -0.29 -10.79 7.86
C LYS A 157 -1.17 -10.73 6.64
N ASP A 158 -0.61 -10.36 5.51
CA ASP A 158 -1.29 -10.50 4.23
C ASP A 158 -0.44 -11.29 3.24
N THR A 159 -1.14 -11.90 2.28
CA THR A 159 -0.55 -12.68 1.20
C THR A 159 -1.20 -12.28 -0.10
N ARG A 160 -0.39 -12.06 -1.13
CA ARG A 160 -0.86 -11.79 -2.48
C ARG A 160 -0.27 -12.83 -3.44
N ASN A 161 -1.13 -13.52 -4.17
CA ASN A 161 -0.75 -14.48 -5.20
C ASN A 161 -1.02 -13.87 -6.57
N GLU A 162 0.05 -13.59 -7.30
CA GLU A 162 -0.01 -13.07 -8.66
C GLU A 162 0.49 -14.12 -9.64
N GLN A 163 -0.02 -14.02 -10.86
CA GLN A 163 0.43 -14.80 -11.99
C GLN A 163 1.88 -14.49 -12.39
N ALA A 164 2.47 -15.30 -13.28
CA ALA A 164 3.88 -15.22 -13.63
C ALA A 164 4.30 -13.87 -14.23
N ASP A 165 3.41 -13.20 -14.95
CA ASP A 165 3.74 -11.93 -15.59
C ASP A 165 2.86 -10.78 -15.08
N ALA A 166 3.34 -9.56 -15.24
CA ALA A 166 2.60 -8.38 -14.82
C ALA A 166 1.27 -8.28 -15.59
N SER A 167 0.19 -7.89 -14.89
CA SER A 167 -1.16 -7.83 -15.48
C SER A 167 -1.23 -6.99 -16.75
N TRP A 168 -0.42 -5.92 -16.86
CA TRP A 168 -0.37 -5.08 -18.07
C TRP A 168 0.12 -5.84 -19.31
N ARG A 169 1.02 -6.83 -19.16
CA ARG A 169 1.49 -7.66 -20.29
C ARG A 169 0.43 -8.62 -20.76
N ILE A 170 -0.42 -9.09 -19.84
CA ILE A 170 -1.57 -9.93 -20.18
C ILE A 170 -2.56 -9.12 -21.02
N PHE A 171 -2.93 -7.92 -20.56
CA PHE A 171 -3.80 -7.03 -21.32
C PHE A 171 -3.20 -6.63 -22.67
N ALA A 172 -1.91 -6.27 -22.72
CA ALA A 172 -1.24 -5.95 -23.97
C ALA A 172 -1.28 -7.13 -24.96
N ALA A 173 -0.93 -8.34 -24.52
CA ALA A 173 -1.00 -9.53 -25.35
C ALA A 173 -2.45 -9.83 -25.80
N SER A 174 -3.43 -9.67 -24.92
CA SER A 174 -4.85 -9.83 -25.25
C SER A 174 -5.36 -8.81 -26.27
N TRP A 175 -4.78 -7.60 -26.32
CA TRP A 175 -5.14 -6.56 -27.29
C TRP A 175 -4.42 -6.70 -28.63
N ASP A 176 -3.21 -7.27 -28.64
CA ASP A 176 -2.40 -7.46 -29.84
C ASP A 176 -2.81 -8.70 -30.66
N LEU A 177 -3.45 -9.70 -30.03
CA LEU A 177 -3.88 -10.93 -30.69
C LEU A 177 -5.16 -10.73 -31.51
N TYR A 178 -5.21 -11.35 -32.68
CA TYR A 178 -6.33 -11.16 -33.60
C TYR A 178 -7.52 -12.06 -33.25
N PRO A 179 -8.76 -11.59 -33.43
CA PRO A 179 -9.96 -12.40 -33.19
C PRO A 179 -10.09 -13.58 -34.17
N ILE A 180 -9.31 -13.59 -35.26
CA ILE A 180 -9.21 -14.72 -36.19
C ILE A 180 -8.21 -15.80 -35.75
N ASP A 181 -7.28 -15.48 -34.84
CA ASP A 181 -6.30 -16.43 -34.32
C ASP A 181 -6.93 -17.31 -33.25
N PRO A 182 -6.76 -18.64 -33.28
CA PRO A 182 -7.41 -19.53 -32.34
C PRO A 182 -6.85 -19.37 -30.91
N ILE A 183 -7.71 -19.47 -29.89
CA ILE A 183 -7.28 -19.54 -28.48
C ILE A 183 -6.62 -20.89 -28.15
N TYR A 184 -7.15 -21.97 -28.73
CA TYR A 184 -6.61 -23.32 -28.61
C TYR A 184 -6.54 -23.94 -30.00
N LEU A 185 -5.55 -24.78 -30.25
CA LEU A 185 -5.51 -25.57 -31.49
C LEU A 185 -6.71 -26.54 -31.57
N LEU A 186 -7.13 -26.89 -32.78
CA LEU A 186 -8.16 -27.92 -33.02
C LEU A 186 -7.52 -29.28 -33.23
N ASP A 187 -8.00 -30.29 -32.50
CA ASP A 187 -7.49 -31.64 -32.58
C ASP A 187 -7.39 -32.10 -34.05
N PRO A 188 -6.21 -32.57 -34.51
CA PRO A 188 -5.97 -32.78 -35.94
C PRO A 188 -6.75 -33.95 -36.52
N VAL A 189 -7.35 -34.79 -35.68
CA VAL A 189 -8.12 -35.98 -36.09
C VAL A 189 -9.62 -35.73 -36.00
N THR A 190 -10.07 -35.13 -34.91
CA THR A 190 -11.50 -34.96 -34.58
C THR A 190 -12.01 -33.55 -34.86
N ASN A 191 -11.12 -32.59 -35.12
CA ASN A 191 -11.41 -31.18 -35.27
C ASN A 191 -12.14 -30.56 -34.06
N ALA A 192 -12.06 -31.21 -32.90
CA ALA A 192 -12.62 -30.75 -31.64
C ALA A 192 -11.68 -29.76 -30.93
N PRO A 193 -12.19 -28.91 -30.01
CA PRO A 193 -11.33 -28.03 -29.21
C PRO A 193 -10.27 -28.81 -28.43
N SER A 194 -9.00 -28.45 -28.58
CA SER A 194 -7.89 -28.98 -27.76
C SER A 194 -7.65 -28.11 -26.52
N THR A 195 -6.74 -28.53 -25.65
CA THR A 195 -6.14 -27.71 -24.58
C THR A 195 -4.76 -27.16 -24.95
N ALA A 196 -4.27 -27.47 -26.17
CA ALA A 196 -2.98 -27.02 -26.65
C ALA A 196 -3.01 -25.53 -27.04
N TYR A 197 -2.27 -24.71 -26.29
CA TYR A 197 -2.11 -23.29 -26.59
C TYR A 197 -1.22 -23.10 -27.83
N PRO A 198 -1.68 -22.38 -28.87
CA PRO A 198 -0.89 -22.13 -30.05
C PRO A 198 0.28 -21.20 -29.74
N TYR A 199 1.37 -21.38 -30.48
CA TYR A 199 2.41 -20.39 -30.58
C TYR A 199 2.02 -19.35 -31.62
N ASN A 200 1.72 -18.15 -31.13
CA ASN A 200 1.45 -16.98 -31.97
C ASN A 200 2.56 -15.94 -31.74
N VAL A 201 2.71 -14.99 -32.67
CA VAL A 201 3.55 -13.79 -32.48
C VAL A 201 2.60 -12.63 -32.20
N PRO A 202 2.71 -11.91 -31.07
CA PRO A 202 3.78 -11.97 -30.06
C PRO A 202 3.76 -13.26 -29.21
N THR A 203 4.95 -13.70 -28.76
CA THR A 203 5.23 -15.02 -28.13
C THR A 203 4.62 -15.25 -26.74
N ILE A 204 3.63 -14.45 -26.35
CA ILE A 204 2.98 -14.49 -25.05
C ILE A 204 1.52 -14.87 -25.27
N HIS A 205 1.13 -16.02 -24.71
CA HIS A 205 -0.26 -16.46 -24.72
C HIS A 205 -0.92 -16.09 -23.38
N PRO A 206 -1.93 -15.21 -23.34
CA PRO A 206 -2.57 -14.74 -22.10
C PRO A 206 -2.95 -15.88 -21.15
N GLY A 207 -3.64 -16.90 -21.65
CA GLY A 207 -4.06 -18.06 -20.85
C GLY A 207 -2.94 -18.81 -20.13
N VAL A 208 -1.74 -18.86 -20.73
CA VAL A 208 -0.58 -19.52 -20.12
C VAL A 208 0.00 -18.69 -18.99
N ILE A 209 0.20 -17.39 -19.23
CA ILE A 209 0.86 -16.52 -18.25
C ILE A 209 -0.06 -16.11 -17.11
N THR A 210 -1.39 -16.24 -17.27
CA THR A 210 -2.38 -16.13 -16.18
C THR A 210 -2.43 -17.36 -15.29
N ASP A 211 -2.01 -18.53 -15.79
CA ASP A 211 -2.06 -19.79 -15.05
C ASP A 211 -0.79 -20.03 -14.23
N MET A 212 -0.94 -19.99 -12.91
CA MET A 212 0.15 -20.21 -11.96
C MET A 212 0.75 -21.63 -12.02
N ASN A 213 -0.04 -22.61 -12.46
CA ASN A 213 0.41 -23.98 -12.59
C ASN A 213 1.25 -24.18 -13.86
N ILE A 214 1.00 -23.41 -14.92
CA ILE A 214 1.71 -23.51 -16.21
C ILE A 214 2.95 -22.62 -16.24
N ALA A 215 2.80 -21.30 -16.03
CA ALA A 215 3.90 -20.34 -16.17
C ALA A 215 4.63 -20.04 -14.84
N GLY A 216 4.02 -20.38 -13.71
CA GLY A 216 4.50 -20.05 -12.37
C GLY A 216 3.84 -18.80 -11.79
N TYR A 217 4.38 -18.27 -10.70
CA TYR A 217 3.71 -17.26 -9.88
C TYR A 217 4.67 -16.27 -9.21
N ASN A 218 4.08 -15.20 -8.70
CA ASN A 218 4.66 -14.24 -7.80
C ASN A 218 3.87 -14.28 -6.48
N HIS A 219 4.53 -14.65 -5.39
CA HIS A 219 3.93 -14.77 -4.07
C HIS A 219 4.54 -13.73 -3.14
N TYR A 220 3.71 -12.83 -2.65
CA TYR A 220 4.10 -11.82 -1.67
C TYR A 220 3.49 -12.19 -0.33
N THR A 221 4.26 -12.06 0.74
CA THR A 221 3.76 -12.11 2.12
C THR A 221 4.29 -10.90 2.86
N GLN A 222 3.40 -10.08 3.41
CA GLN A 222 3.80 -9.01 4.33
C GLN A 222 3.38 -9.39 5.74
N ARG A 223 4.29 -9.20 6.70
CA ARG A 223 4.01 -9.30 8.13
C ARG A 223 4.31 -7.95 8.76
N LEU A 224 3.40 -7.49 9.61
CA LEU A 224 3.54 -6.21 10.29
C LEU A 224 3.20 -6.37 11.76
N ALA A 225 4.02 -5.76 12.62
CA ALA A 225 3.79 -5.65 14.04
C ALA A 225 4.07 -4.22 14.49
N GLN A 226 3.04 -3.53 14.97
CA GLN A 226 3.15 -2.17 15.49
C GLN A 226 2.70 -2.16 16.94
N THR A 227 3.52 -1.58 17.81
CA THR A 227 3.23 -1.45 19.22
C THR A 227 3.45 -0.01 19.65
N ASN A 228 2.52 0.54 20.42
CA ASN A 228 2.65 1.85 21.05
C ASN A 228 2.34 1.71 22.53
N ILE A 229 3.32 2.04 23.38
CA ILE A 229 3.18 2.06 24.83
C ILE A 229 3.30 3.52 25.25
N ARG A 230 2.30 4.01 25.97
CA ARG A 230 2.27 5.37 26.51
C ARG A 230 1.93 5.36 27.99
N LEU A 231 2.72 6.08 28.78
CA LEU A 231 2.45 6.38 30.17
C LEU A 231 2.16 7.87 30.30
N GLU A 232 1.07 8.19 30.98
CA GLU A 232 0.63 9.55 31.25
C GLU A 232 0.48 9.73 32.77
N TRP A 233 1.15 10.74 33.33
CA TRP A 233 1.08 11.06 34.75
C TRP A 233 0.61 12.49 34.98
N ASP A 234 -0.61 12.64 35.43
CA ASP A 234 -1.16 13.89 35.95
C ASP A 234 -0.59 14.10 37.36
N THR A 235 0.39 15.01 37.49
CA THR A 235 1.15 15.15 38.73
C THR A 235 0.27 15.73 39.84
N PRO A 236 0.04 15.02 40.96
CA PRO A 236 -0.89 15.47 41.98
C PRO A 236 -0.39 16.69 42.76
N PHE A 237 0.92 16.93 42.76
CA PHE A 237 1.59 18.00 43.51
C PHE A 237 1.70 19.33 42.73
N VAL A 238 1.59 19.31 41.40
CA VAL A 238 1.53 20.53 40.57
C VAL A 238 0.27 20.51 39.71
N LYS A 239 -0.74 21.30 40.10
CA LYS A 239 -1.97 21.43 39.33
C LYS A 239 -1.68 21.92 37.91
N GLY A 240 -2.23 21.22 36.92
CA GLY A 240 -2.08 21.56 35.50
C GLY A 240 -0.85 20.95 34.82
N LEU A 241 0.09 20.36 35.57
CA LEU A 241 1.27 19.69 35.02
C LEU A 241 0.97 18.22 34.72
N LYS A 242 1.38 17.77 33.53
CA LYS A 242 1.26 16.39 33.07
C LYS A 242 2.55 15.94 32.40
N LEU A 243 3.06 14.78 32.83
CA LEU A 243 4.20 14.12 32.21
C LEU A 243 3.70 12.99 31.30
N MET A 244 4.36 12.80 30.17
CA MET A 244 4.07 11.71 29.25
C MET A 244 5.36 11.08 28.72
N GLY A 245 5.42 9.76 28.74
CA GLY A 245 6.44 8.97 28.08
C GLY A 245 5.77 8.04 27.08
N MET A 246 6.32 7.93 25.87
CA MET A 246 5.80 7.05 24.83
C MET A 246 6.94 6.36 24.10
N TYR A 247 6.78 5.07 23.86
CA TYR A 247 7.64 4.29 22.99
C TYR A 247 6.80 3.56 21.95
N SER A 248 7.20 3.67 20.68
CA SER A 248 6.57 2.92 19.59
C SER A 248 7.62 2.07 18.87
N TYR A 249 7.21 0.88 18.45
CA TYR A 249 8.01 -0.03 17.66
C TYR A 249 7.16 -0.60 16.53
N ASP A 250 7.60 -0.37 15.31
CA ASP A 250 6.95 -0.79 14.08
C ASP A 250 7.91 -1.68 13.28
N PHE A 251 7.58 -2.95 13.19
CA PHE A 251 8.27 -3.95 12.40
C PHE A 251 7.47 -4.29 11.14
N THR A 252 8.15 -4.41 10.01
CA THR A 252 7.58 -4.92 8.76
C THR A 252 8.57 -5.88 8.12
N ASP A 253 8.04 -7.00 7.65
CA ASP A 253 8.77 -8.08 7.00
C ASP A 253 8.07 -8.39 5.67
N ASP A 254 8.71 -8.00 4.58
CA ASP A 254 8.22 -8.14 3.21
C ASP A 254 8.94 -9.32 2.55
N ASP A 255 8.24 -10.46 2.47
CA ASP A 255 8.68 -11.66 1.77
C ASP A 255 8.15 -11.67 0.34
N PHE A 256 9.02 -12.04 -0.59
CA PHE A 256 8.66 -12.29 -1.97
C PHE A 256 9.29 -13.60 -2.44
N LYS A 257 8.47 -14.44 -3.06
CA LYS A 257 8.88 -15.63 -3.78
C LYS A 257 8.38 -15.53 -5.20
N LYS A 258 9.28 -15.66 -6.16
CA LYS A 258 8.94 -15.82 -7.57
C LYS A 258 9.36 -17.20 -8.04
N PHE A 259 8.45 -17.86 -8.74
CA PHE A 259 8.72 -19.12 -9.39
C PHE A 259 8.27 -19.03 -10.84
N ARG A 260 9.16 -19.37 -11.77
CA ARG A 260 8.88 -19.43 -13.20
C ARG A 260 9.12 -20.84 -13.69
N LYS A 261 8.20 -21.32 -14.50
CA LYS A 261 8.27 -22.63 -15.13
C LYS A 261 8.59 -22.48 -16.60
N LYS A 262 9.24 -23.49 -17.16
CA LYS A 262 9.28 -23.70 -18.60
C LYS A 262 7.94 -24.30 -19.01
N TYR A 263 7.34 -23.78 -20.07
CA TYR A 263 6.06 -24.27 -20.59
C TYR A 263 6.17 -24.51 -22.10
N SER A 264 5.18 -25.17 -22.68
CA SER A 264 5.13 -25.45 -24.12
C SER A 264 3.94 -24.74 -24.75
N LEU A 265 4.21 -23.99 -25.81
CA LEU A 265 3.21 -23.62 -26.80
C LEU A 265 3.33 -24.59 -27.99
N TYR A 266 2.38 -24.60 -28.91
CA TYR A 266 2.37 -25.58 -29.99
C TYR A 266 2.24 -24.89 -31.34
N ASN A 267 3.02 -25.32 -32.33
CA ASN A 267 2.79 -24.88 -33.71
C ASN A 267 1.55 -25.59 -34.30
N ILE A 268 1.17 -25.24 -35.53
CA ILE A 268 0.03 -25.84 -36.23
C ILE A 268 0.15 -27.36 -36.45
N ASP A 269 1.37 -27.90 -36.44
CA ASP A 269 1.65 -29.34 -36.54
C ASP A 269 1.66 -30.04 -35.18
N TYR A 270 1.18 -29.37 -34.11
CA TYR A 270 1.21 -29.89 -32.74
C TYR A 270 2.62 -30.18 -32.18
N LYS A 271 3.67 -29.60 -32.77
CA LYS A 271 5.03 -29.72 -32.25
C LYS A 271 5.21 -28.74 -31.07
N PRO A 272 5.65 -29.22 -29.90
CA PRO A 272 5.86 -28.37 -28.74
C PRO A 272 7.04 -27.43 -28.97
N MET A 273 6.79 -26.15 -28.74
CA MET A 273 7.76 -25.08 -28.76
C MET A 273 7.95 -24.56 -27.34
N SER A 274 9.12 -24.85 -26.78
CA SER A 274 9.41 -24.59 -25.39
C SER A 274 9.64 -23.10 -25.15
N GLN A 275 8.94 -22.54 -24.17
CA GLN A 275 8.93 -21.12 -23.81
C GLN A 275 9.16 -20.96 -22.30
N GLY A 276 9.48 -19.73 -21.90
CA GLY A 276 9.77 -19.39 -20.51
C GLY A 276 11.18 -19.77 -20.08
N THR A 277 11.79 -18.95 -19.23
CA THR A 277 13.07 -19.25 -18.59
C THR A 277 12.78 -19.67 -17.15
N PRO A 278 12.98 -20.96 -16.78
CA PRO A 278 12.67 -21.43 -15.44
C PRO A 278 13.62 -20.81 -14.44
N ASN A 279 13.08 -20.10 -13.46
CA ASN A 279 13.87 -19.47 -12.43
C ASN A 279 13.09 -19.44 -11.11
N ILE A 280 13.83 -19.46 -10.02
CA ILE A 280 13.30 -19.20 -8.69
C ILE A 280 14.00 -17.99 -8.11
N GLU A 281 13.26 -17.21 -7.34
CA GLU A 281 13.73 -15.99 -6.71
C GLU A 281 13.08 -15.87 -5.34
N TYR A 282 13.90 -15.50 -4.36
CA TYR A 282 13.47 -15.13 -3.02
C TYR A 282 14.05 -13.77 -2.69
N SER A 283 13.23 -12.91 -2.12
CA SER A 283 13.71 -11.71 -1.46
C SER A 283 12.96 -11.45 -0.17
N ASP A 284 13.65 -10.88 0.79
CA ASP A 284 13.16 -10.54 2.12
C ASP A 284 13.61 -9.10 2.40
N LEU A 285 12.71 -8.26 2.92
CA LEU A 285 13.02 -6.91 3.38
C LEU A 285 12.41 -6.70 4.76
N LYS A 286 13.28 -6.57 5.75
CA LYS A 286 12.93 -6.27 7.13
C LYS A 286 13.17 -4.80 7.43
N LYS A 287 12.20 -4.16 8.07
CA LYS A 287 12.25 -2.77 8.49
C LYS A 287 11.82 -2.66 9.94
N ASP A 288 12.65 -2.03 10.74
CA ASP A 288 12.39 -1.67 12.13
C ASP A 288 12.32 -0.15 12.24
N ASN A 289 11.24 0.38 12.80
CA ASN A 289 11.13 1.79 13.14
C ASN A 289 10.82 1.95 14.62
N THR A 290 11.52 2.85 15.28
CA THR A 290 11.27 3.21 16.68
C THR A 290 10.92 4.68 16.81
N LEU A 291 10.10 5.00 17.82
CA LEU A 291 9.80 6.38 18.20
C LEU A 291 9.72 6.48 19.72
N LEU A 292 10.65 7.24 20.30
CA LEU A 292 10.63 7.63 21.70
C LEU A 292 10.14 9.08 21.81
N GLN A 293 9.20 9.33 22.72
CA GLN A 293 8.81 10.68 23.11
C GLN A 293 8.80 10.81 24.63
N VAL A 294 9.37 11.91 25.12
CA VAL A 294 9.25 12.34 26.52
C VAL A 294 8.70 13.75 26.50
N GLN A 295 7.57 13.97 27.14
CA GLN A 295 6.81 15.20 27.04
C GLN A 295 6.39 15.72 28.42
N VAL A 296 6.49 17.04 28.55
CA VAL A 296 5.98 17.82 29.68
C VAL A 296 4.91 18.76 29.15
N ASN A 297 3.74 18.74 29.78
CA ASN A 297 2.63 19.65 29.48
C ASN A 297 2.24 20.44 30.72
N TYR A 298 1.91 21.70 30.55
CA TYR A 298 1.36 22.56 31.59
C TYR A 298 0.15 23.32 31.06
N ASN A 299 -0.99 23.21 31.75
CA ASN A 299 -2.20 23.97 31.43
C ASN A 299 -2.72 24.68 32.67
N LYS A 300 -2.98 25.98 32.57
CA LYS A 300 -3.52 26.79 33.67
C LYS A 300 -4.52 27.82 33.18
N THR A 301 -5.61 27.95 33.93
CA THR A 301 -6.55 29.07 33.79
C THR A 301 -6.28 30.10 34.89
N LEU A 302 -6.15 31.38 34.53
CA LEU A 302 -5.99 32.51 35.45
C LEU A 302 -7.19 33.43 35.31
N PHE A 303 -7.75 33.85 36.46
CA PHE A 303 -8.88 34.79 36.56
C PHE A 303 -10.09 34.41 35.69
N ASP A 304 -10.29 33.11 35.45
CA ASP A 304 -11.35 32.54 34.59
C ASP A 304 -11.44 33.10 33.17
N LYS A 305 -10.37 33.76 32.70
CA LYS A 305 -10.34 34.48 31.42
C LYS A 305 -9.11 34.19 30.60
N HIS A 306 -7.99 33.84 31.24
CA HIS A 306 -6.72 33.59 30.58
C HIS A 306 -6.41 32.10 30.66
N HIS A 307 -6.37 31.43 29.51
CA HIS A 307 -5.92 30.05 29.43
C HIS A 307 -4.50 30.03 28.85
N ILE A 308 -3.59 29.40 29.58
CA ILE A 308 -2.19 29.24 29.19
C ILE A 308 -1.91 27.75 29.06
N GLY A 309 -1.42 27.35 27.90
CA GLY A 309 -0.92 26.01 27.63
C GLY A 309 0.54 26.06 27.21
N ALA A 310 1.37 25.19 27.77
CA ALA A 310 2.76 25.01 27.36
C ALA A 310 3.07 23.52 27.23
N MET A 311 3.87 23.16 26.22
CA MET A 311 4.32 21.79 25.98
C MET A 311 5.77 21.82 25.52
N LEU A 312 6.57 20.91 26.06
CA LEU A 312 7.91 20.60 25.56
C LEU A 312 8.02 19.08 25.38
N THR A 313 8.47 18.65 24.21
CA THR A 313 8.68 17.22 23.89
C THR A 313 10.09 17.01 23.38
N PHE A 314 10.80 16.04 23.94
CA PHE A 314 11.94 15.42 23.29
C PHE A 314 11.46 14.23 22.45
N GLU A 315 11.94 14.12 21.22
CA GLU A 315 11.57 13.08 20.28
C GLU A 315 12.82 12.45 19.67
N GLU A 316 12.87 11.13 19.58
CA GLU A 316 13.87 10.38 18.83
C GLU A 316 13.17 9.33 17.97
N SER A 317 13.46 9.32 16.67
CA SER A 317 13.01 8.26 15.78
C SER A 317 14.19 7.65 15.04
N ALA A 318 14.27 6.32 15.06
CA ALA A 318 15.26 5.58 14.30
C ALA A 318 14.56 4.64 13.31
N ARG A 319 15.21 4.44 12.17
CA ARG A 319 14.82 3.43 11.18
C ARG A 319 16.04 2.58 10.88
N HIS A 320 15.82 1.27 10.85
CA HIS A 320 16.77 0.29 10.37
C HIS A 320 16.10 -0.56 9.30
N ALA A 321 16.83 -0.89 8.24
CA ALA A 321 16.33 -1.77 7.19
C ALA A 321 17.41 -2.73 6.72
N ASN A 322 17.05 -4.00 6.60
CA ASN A 322 17.92 -5.04 6.07
C ASN A 322 17.18 -5.84 4.99
N ASN A 323 17.88 -6.32 3.99
CA ASN A 323 17.30 -7.13 2.96
C ASN A 323 18.18 -8.33 2.59
N PHE A 324 17.56 -9.26 1.90
CA PHE A 324 18.21 -10.39 1.28
C PHE A 324 17.55 -10.67 -0.07
N TYR A 325 18.35 -11.09 -1.03
CA TYR A 325 17.91 -11.52 -2.35
C TYR A 325 18.71 -12.74 -2.80
N ALA A 326 18.03 -13.73 -3.35
CA ALA A 326 18.67 -14.84 -4.04
C ALA A 326 17.83 -15.29 -5.23
N ASN A 327 18.50 -15.56 -6.35
CA ASN A 327 17.88 -16.19 -7.50
C ASN A 327 18.74 -17.30 -8.08
N LYS A 328 18.08 -18.22 -8.77
CA LYS A 328 18.72 -19.35 -9.43
C LYS A 328 17.88 -19.81 -10.62
N LEU A 329 18.51 -20.24 -11.72
CA LEU A 329 17.78 -20.98 -12.75
C LEU A 329 17.46 -22.38 -12.23
N VAL A 330 16.32 -22.91 -12.67
CA VAL A 330 15.81 -24.19 -12.18
C VAL A 330 15.91 -25.23 -13.28
N ILE A 331 16.54 -26.37 -12.95
CA ILE A 331 16.64 -27.52 -13.87
C ILE A 331 15.32 -28.31 -13.85
N LEU A 332 14.70 -28.44 -12.67
CA LEU A 332 13.47 -29.19 -12.43
C LEU A 332 12.31 -28.25 -12.07
N GLY A 333 11.44 -27.94 -13.04
CA GLY A 333 10.31 -27.02 -12.86
C GLY A 333 9.21 -27.48 -11.88
N SER A 334 9.36 -28.65 -11.25
CA SER A 334 8.45 -29.19 -10.23
C SER A 334 8.89 -28.90 -8.79
N VAL A 335 10.14 -28.50 -8.56
CA VAL A 335 10.65 -28.24 -7.20
C VAL A 335 10.81 -26.73 -6.98
N GLU A 336 10.01 -26.21 -6.05
CA GLU A 336 9.87 -24.77 -5.83
C GLU A 336 10.80 -24.24 -4.73
N HIS A 337 12.05 -24.69 -4.70
CA HIS A 337 13.05 -24.30 -3.69
C HIS A 337 14.42 -23.98 -4.32
N LEU A 338 15.16 -23.04 -3.71
CA LEU A 338 16.49 -22.62 -4.20
C LEU A 338 17.49 -23.78 -4.34
N TYR A 339 17.42 -24.77 -3.45
CA TYR A 339 18.35 -25.90 -3.51
C TYR A 339 18.19 -26.75 -4.79
N ALA A 340 17.02 -26.69 -5.44
CA ALA A 340 16.72 -27.46 -6.66
C ALA A 340 17.20 -26.79 -7.96
N GLY A 341 17.75 -25.58 -7.88
CA GLY A 341 18.32 -24.91 -9.05
C GLY A 341 19.71 -25.44 -9.47
N ALA A 342 20.17 -25.03 -10.65
CA ALA A 342 21.48 -25.42 -11.20
C ALA A 342 22.66 -24.93 -10.35
N THR A 343 23.58 -25.83 -9.96
CA THR A 343 24.63 -25.57 -8.96
C THR A 343 25.53 -24.35 -9.24
N ASN A 344 25.71 -23.96 -10.51
CA ASN A 344 26.66 -22.91 -10.90
C ASN A 344 26.04 -21.53 -11.17
N GLU A 345 24.73 -21.35 -10.91
CA GLU A 345 24.00 -20.12 -11.29
C GLU A 345 23.28 -19.44 -10.12
N THR A 346 23.76 -19.69 -8.89
CA THR A 346 23.23 -19.00 -7.71
C THR A 346 23.77 -17.58 -7.69
N ARG A 347 22.89 -16.60 -7.75
CA ARG A 347 23.22 -15.20 -7.46
C ARG A 347 22.51 -14.85 -6.16
N ALA A 348 23.28 -14.59 -5.12
CA ALA A 348 22.78 -14.05 -3.87
C ALA A 348 23.39 -12.66 -3.68
N SER A 349 22.58 -11.71 -3.27
CA SER A 349 23.01 -10.33 -3.02
C SER A 349 22.09 -9.71 -1.98
N GLN A 350 22.50 -8.55 -1.48
CA GLN A 350 21.56 -7.58 -0.95
C GLN A 350 21.07 -6.70 -2.12
N SER A 351 19.82 -6.25 -2.09
CA SER A 351 19.32 -5.36 -3.14
C SER A 351 20.05 -4.01 -3.06
N LEU A 352 20.57 -3.57 -4.21
CA LEU A 352 21.38 -2.34 -4.39
C LEU A 352 20.54 -1.05 -4.44
N ASP A 353 19.22 -1.13 -4.23
CA ASP A 353 18.36 0.04 -4.24
C ASP A 353 18.64 0.89 -3.00
N ALA A 354 19.18 2.10 -3.20
CA ALA A 354 19.51 3.06 -2.13
C ALA A 354 18.31 3.43 -1.23
N ASP A 355 17.08 3.11 -1.63
CA ASP A 355 15.86 3.32 -0.86
C ASP A 355 15.48 2.15 0.06
N LYS A 356 16.04 0.96 -0.15
CA LYS A 356 15.67 -0.28 0.58
C LYS A 356 16.54 -0.56 1.80
N LEU A 357 17.83 -0.24 1.75
CA LEU A 357 18.76 -0.34 2.88
C LEU A 357 19.04 1.07 3.38
N ASN A 358 18.44 1.46 4.50
CA ASN A 358 18.60 2.80 5.05
C ASN A 358 18.55 2.79 6.57
N ASP A 359 19.60 3.37 7.16
CA ASP A 359 19.75 3.59 8.59
C ASP A 359 19.83 5.08 8.88
N TRP A 360 18.77 5.63 9.47
CA TRP A 360 18.82 7.01 9.91
C TRP A 360 18.15 7.21 11.25
N VAL A 361 18.59 8.27 11.93
CA VAL A 361 18.09 8.70 13.21
C VAL A 361 17.78 10.19 13.14
N ASN A 362 16.59 10.53 13.59
CA ASN A 362 16.18 11.91 13.84
C ASN A 362 16.02 12.13 15.34
N LYS A 363 16.46 13.28 15.82
CA LYS A 363 16.24 13.73 17.21
C LYS A 363 15.73 15.14 17.19
N GLY A 364 14.87 15.52 18.12
CA GLY A 364 14.40 16.89 18.14
C GLY A 364 13.67 17.29 19.41
N PHE A 365 13.52 18.60 19.54
CA PHE A 365 12.71 19.24 20.56
C PHE A 365 11.52 19.94 19.92
N ILE A 366 10.34 19.71 20.47
CA ILE A 366 9.08 20.30 20.02
C ILE A 366 8.56 21.15 21.16
N GLY A 367 8.45 22.45 20.94
CA GLY A 367 7.83 23.38 21.88
C GLY A 367 6.50 23.88 21.33
N LYS A 368 5.51 23.98 22.21
CA LYS A 368 4.24 24.65 21.93
C LYS A 368 3.87 25.56 23.09
N PHE A 369 3.48 26.79 22.78
CA PHE A 369 2.85 27.72 23.69
C PHE A 369 1.51 28.17 23.10
N ASN A 370 0.45 28.05 23.89
CA ASN A 370 -0.89 28.49 23.55
C ASN A 370 -1.37 29.48 24.60
N TYR A 371 -1.99 30.54 24.12
CA TYR A 371 -2.67 31.51 24.96
C TYR A 371 -4.05 31.81 24.40
N ASP A 372 -5.06 31.76 25.25
CA ASP A 372 -6.42 32.15 24.91
C ASP A 372 -6.95 33.14 25.95
N TYR A 373 -7.53 34.24 25.47
CA TYR A 373 -8.25 35.19 26.29
C TYR A 373 -9.75 35.14 25.97
N LYS A 374 -10.53 34.69 26.95
CA LYS A 374 -12.00 34.56 26.91
C LYS A 374 -12.52 33.77 25.71
N SER A 375 -11.74 32.84 25.17
CA SER A 375 -12.09 32.10 23.96
C SER A 375 -12.36 33.01 22.76
N LYS A 376 -11.76 34.22 22.74
CA LYS A 376 -11.89 35.22 21.68
C LYS A 376 -10.60 35.43 20.93
N TYR A 377 -9.52 35.73 21.65
CA TYR A 377 -8.20 36.01 21.08
C TYR A 377 -7.29 34.86 21.43
N ILE A 378 -6.89 34.13 20.41
CA ILE A 378 -6.11 32.90 20.51
C ILE A 378 -4.77 33.16 19.84
N ALA A 379 -3.68 32.90 20.56
CA ALA A 379 -2.33 32.94 20.03
C ALA A 379 -1.67 31.57 20.24
N ASP A 380 -1.02 31.07 19.20
CA ASP A 380 -0.22 29.86 19.24
C ASP A 380 1.19 30.19 18.74
N PHE A 381 2.18 29.74 19.49
CA PHE A 381 3.56 29.67 19.06
C PHE A 381 4.03 28.22 19.13
N LEU A 382 4.64 27.74 18.06
CA LEU A 382 5.21 26.42 17.94
C LEU A 382 6.65 26.57 17.48
N PHE A 383 7.55 25.76 18.00
CA PHE A 383 8.86 25.59 17.38
C PHE A 383 9.24 24.13 17.34
N ARG A 384 10.08 23.80 16.36
CA ARG A 384 10.83 22.56 16.34
C ARG A 384 12.30 22.86 16.18
N TYR A 385 13.13 22.15 16.93
CA TYR A 385 14.56 22.08 16.72
C TYR A 385 14.87 20.63 16.42
N ASP A 386 14.99 20.28 15.14
CA ASP A 386 15.09 18.90 14.67
C ASP A 386 16.47 18.66 14.08
N ALA A 387 17.02 17.47 14.32
CA ALA A 387 18.25 16.96 13.77
C ALA A 387 18.01 15.71 12.92
N SER A 388 18.79 15.54 11.86
CA SER A 388 18.80 14.32 11.04
C SER A 388 20.21 13.81 10.83
N SER A 389 20.43 12.49 10.96
CA SER A 389 21.71 11.84 10.65
C SER A 389 22.08 11.91 9.16
N ILE A 390 21.10 12.25 8.32
CA ILE A 390 21.23 12.37 6.85
C ILE A 390 22.01 13.64 6.45
N PHE A 391 22.10 14.64 7.33
CA PHE A 391 22.87 15.85 7.09
C PHE A 391 24.31 15.74 7.64
N PRO A 392 25.26 16.52 7.11
CA PRO A 392 26.63 16.55 7.60
C PRO A 392 26.69 16.85 9.10
N PRO A 393 27.65 16.28 9.86
CA PRO A 393 27.74 16.41 11.32
C PRO A 393 27.59 17.84 11.85
N ASN A 394 28.14 18.82 11.14
CA ASN A 394 28.17 20.23 11.56
C ASN A 394 26.88 21.01 11.24
N SER A 395 25.94 20.42 10.50
CA SER A 395 24.70 21.10 10.05
C SER A 395 23.47 20.22 10.22
N ARG A 396 23.47 19.29 11.18
CA ARG A 396 22.36 18.35 11.38
C ARG A 396 21.10 19.00 11.88
N TRP A 397 21.24 20.07 12.66
CA TRP A 397 20.14 20.71 13.37
C TRP A 397 19.56 21.91 12.60
N GLY A 398 18.24 21.97 12.53
CA GLY A 398 17.49 23.10 11.98
C GLY A 398 16.42 23.58 12.94
N PHE A 399 16.17 24.90 12.96
CA PHE A 399 15.13 25.52 13.77
C PHE A 399 13.96 25.99 12.90
N PHE A 400 12.76 25.55 13.25
CA PHE A 400 11.54 25.70 12.46
C PHE A 400 10.44 26.31 13.34
N PRO A 401 10.34 27.65 13.42
CA PRO A 401 9.31 28.34 14.18
C PRO A 401 8.01 28.48 13.39
N SER A 402 6.89 28.55 14.10
CA SER A 402 5.59 28.95 13.57
C SER A 402 4.80 29.73 14.62
N ALA A 403 4.09 30.75 14.17
CA ALA A 403 3.18 31.53 14.98
C ALA A 403 1.83 31.64 14.29
N SER A 404 0.75 31.61 15.06
CA SER A 404 -0.59 31.89 14.55
C SER A 404 -1.43 32.67 15.54
N GLY A 405 -2.29 33.52 14.99
CA GLY A 405 -3.30 34.27 15.73
C GLY A 405 -4.68 33.93 15.20
N ALA A 406 -5.67 33.87 16.08
CA ALA A 406 -7.05 33.75 15.69
C ALA A 406 -7.97 34.61 16.55
N TRP A 407 -9.01 35.15 15.91
CA TRP A 407 -10.00 36.01 16.52
C TRP A 407 -11.39 35.47 16.22
N ARG A 408 -12.14 35.11 17.27
CA ARG A 408 -13.55 34.72 17.18
C ARG A 408 -14.42 35.97 17.23
N ILE A 409 -14.61 36.58 16.07
CA ILE A 409 -15.38 37.82 15.87
C ILE A 409 -16.83 37.64 16.33
N SER A 410 -17.42 36.46 16.13
CA SER A 410 -18.80 36.16 16.57
C SER A 410 -18.99 36.16 18.09
N GLU A 411 -17.90 36.16 18.87
CA GLU A 411 -17.97 36.31 20.32
C GLU A 411 -17.97 37.77 20.77
N GLU A 412 -17.79 38.72 19.84
CA GLU A 412 -17.82 40.14 20.14
C GLU A 412 -19.23 40.65 20.36
N LYS A 413 -19.33 41.63 21.26
CA LYS A 413 -20.62 42.24 21.64
C LYS A 413 -21.35 42.80 20.43
N PHE A 414 -20.63 43.44 19.51
CA PHE A 414 -21.22 44.02 18.29
C PHE A 414 -21.77 42.99 17.30
N ILE A 415 -21.41 41.70 17.38
CA ILE A 415 -22.10 40.65 16.61
C ILE A 415 -23.22 40.06 17.45
N LYS A 416 -22.95 39.70 18.71
CA LYS A 416 -23.93 39.03 19.59
C LYS A 416 -25.15 39.89 19.92
N GLU A 417 -24.96 41.19 20.07
CA GLU A 417 -25.99 42.12 20.53
C GLU A 417 -26.73 42.80 19.35
N THR A 418 -26.28 42.62 18.11
CA THR A 418 -26.89 43.22 16.91
C THR A 418 -27.89 42.26 16.26
N PRO A 419 -29.21 42.56 16.25
CA PRO A 419 -30.24 41.66 15.73
C PRO A 419 -30.05 41.25 14.27
N SER A 420 -29.57 42.16 13.41
CA SER A 420 -29.33 41.90 11.99
C SER A 420 -28.17 40.94 11.72
N LEU A 421 -27.31 40.67 12.71
CA LEU A 421 -26.17 39.76 12.60
C LEU A 421 -26.39 38.40 13.28
N LYS A 422 -27.61 38.13 13.80
CA LYS A 422 -27.94 36.88 14.50
C LYS A 422 -27.82 35.61 13.65
N PHE A 423 -27.79 35.73 12.32
CA PHE A 423 -27.55 34.59 11.42
C PHE A 423 -26.09 34.08 11.47
N ILE A 424 -25.16 34.83 12.06
CA ILE A 424 -23.75 34.43 12.19
C ILE A 424 -23.54 33.65 13.49
N ASN A 425 -23.58 32.32 13.42
CA ASN A 425 -23.39 31.47 14.60
C ASN A 425 -21.92 31.37 15.05
N ASN A 426 -20.97 31.33 14.11
CA ASN A 426 -19.55 31.29 14.41
C ASN A 426 -18.74 31.91 13.26
N LEU A 427 -18.04 32.99 13.56
CA LEU A 427 -17.14 33.67 12.63
C LEU A 427 -15.77 33.79 13.30
N LYS A 428 -14.77 33.18 12.69
CA LYS A 428 -13.39 33.15 13.19
C LYS A 428 -12.43 33.51 12.06
N LEU A 429 -11.61 34.53 12.30
CA LEU A 429 -10.46 34.85 11.44
C LEU A 429 -9.21 34.18 12.02
N ARG A 430 -8.37 33.60 11.15
CA ARG A 430 -7.09 32.99 11.54
C ARG A 430 -6.00 33.39 10.55
N VAL A 431 -4.84 33.75 11.08
CA VAL A 431 -3.61 34.02 10.31
C VAL A 431 -2.48 33.22 10.92
N SER A 432 -1.64 32.60 10.09
CA SER A 432 -0.49 31.83 10.54
C SER A 432 0.70 32.01 9.60
N TYR A 433 1.89 32.01 10.18
CA TYR A 433 3.16 31.98 9.45
C TYR A 433 4.07 30.93 10.09
N GLY A 434 4.86 30.23 9.30
CA GLY A 434 5.79 29.24 9.81
C GLY A 434 6.77 28.75 8.77
N VAL A 435 7.90 28.28 9.26
CA VAL A 435 8.96 27.66 8.47
C VAL A 435 8.93 26.16 8.71
N LEU A 436 9.06 25.37 7.64
CA LEU A 436 9.13 23.91 7.70
C LEU A 436 10.42 23.45 7.02
N GLY A 437 11.06 22.42 7.58
CA GLY A 437 12.18 21.74 6.93
C GLY A 437 11.70 20.57 6.08
N ASP A 438 12.51 20.12 5.14
CA ASP A 438 12.34 18.89 4.36
C ASP A 438 13.68 18.16 4.27
N ASP A 439 13.70 16.89 4.67
CA ASP A 439 14.90 16.05 4.68
C ASP A 439 14.90 14.99 3.57
N ASN A 440 13.92 14.98 2.67
CA ASN A 440 13.85 14.00 1.58
C ASN A 440 14.87 14.24 0.46
N ALA A 441 15.18 15.50 0.13
CA ALA A 441 15.98 15.86 -1.04
C ALA A 441 17.51 15.71 -0.86
N ALA A 442 18.01 15.51 0.36
CA ALA A 442 19.43 15.70 0.72
C ALA A 442 20.15 14.41 1.17
N ARG A 443 19.64 13.22 0.81
CA ARG A 443 20.12 11.95 1.36
C ARG A 443 21.63 11.72 1.15
N TYR A 444 22.40 11.82 2.23
CA TYR A 444 23.85 11.51 2.33
C TYR A 444 24.76 12.23 1.32
N GLN A 445 24.31 13.34 0.72
CA GLN A 445 25.08 14.09 -0.28
C GLN A 445 26.43 14.64 0.22
N TYR A 446 26.63 14.64 1.55
CA TYR A 446 27.84 15.12 2.20
C TYR A 446 28.94 14.06 2.33
N LEU A 447 28.66 12.80 2.04
CA LEU A 447 29.67 11.74 2.04
C LEU A 447 30.47 11.83 0.73
N THR A 448 31.68 12.37 0.80
CA THR A 448 32.64 12.34 -0.32
C THR A 448 33.10 10.90 -0.57
N GLY A 449 32.79 10.35 -1.75
CA GLY A 449 33.46 9.15 -2.27
C GLY A 449 32.61 7.91 -2.54
N TYR A 450 31.28 7.96 -2.63
CA TYR A 450 30.49 6.79 -3.06
C TYR A 450 29.25 7.22 -3.85
N GLN A 451 29.33 7.17 -5.20
CA GLN A 451 28.13 6.92 -5.99
C GLN A 451 27.77 5.45 -5.78
N TYR A 452 26.76 5.21 -4.96
CA TYR A 452 26.15 3.90 -4.84
C TYR A 452 24.84 3.88 -5.63
N PRO A 453 24.60 2.84 -6.47
CA PRO A 453 25.52 1.75 -6.77
C PRO A 453 26.67 2.20 -7.68
N TYR A 454 27.89 1.75 -7.37
CA TYR A 454 28.97 1.67 -8.35
C TYR A 454 28.59 0.58 -9.34
N SER A 455 28.08 0.96 -10.51
CA SER A 455 27.98 0.02 -11.63
C SER A 455 29.41 -0.24 -12.10
N SER A 456 29.96 -1.40 -11.72
CA SER A 456 31.15 -1.93 -12.39
C SER A 456 30.85 -2.00 -13.89
N PRO A 457 31.67 -1.41 -14.77
CA PRO A 457 31.44 -1.40 -16.21
C PRO A 457 31.86 -2.74 -16.86
N TYR A 458 31.46 -3.87 -16.27
CA TYR A 458 31.68 -5.21 -16.83
C TYR A 458 30.36 -5.99 -16.91
#